data_AF-K1UJF4-F1
#
_entry.id   AF-K1UJF4-F1
#
_cell.length_a   1.000
_cell.length_b   1.000
_cell.length_c   1.000
_cell.angle_alpha   90.00
_cell.angle_beta   90.00
_cell.angle_gamma   90.00
#
_symmetry.space_group_name_H-M   'P 1'
#
loop_
_entity.id
_entity.type
_entity.pdbx_description
1 polymer ?
#
loop_
_entity_poly.entity_id
_entity_poly.type
_entity_poly.pdbx_seq_one_letter_code
_entity_poly.pdbx_strand_id
1 'polypeptide(L)'
;MTLRKIIAALFASGYCLTAAAAVVEGVVADRTTREPLIGATVLVEGTTKGTTTDALGHFGLDLPDGDHTLVVSYVSYVPCRVEVTGSQ
;
A
#
# COMPACT_ATOMS: atom_id res chain seq x y z
N MET A 1 -32.67 -51.20 15.24
CA MET A 1 -33.46 -49.96 15.18
C MET A 1 -32.47 -48.81 15.06
N THR A 2 -32.42 -48.24 13.86
CA THR A 2 -31.31 -47.49 13.26
C THR A 2 -31.20 -46.06 13.78
N LEU A 3 -30.08 -45.70 14.40
CA LEU A 3 -29.77 -44.30 14.70
C LEU A 3 -28.94 -43.72 13.55
N ARG A 4 -29.58 -42.83 12.80
CA ARG A 4 -29.08 -42.21 11.56
C ARG A 4 -27.95 -41.23 11.87
N LYS A 5 -26.87 -41.37 11.10
CA LYS A 5 -25.72 -40.46 11.03
C LYS A 5 -26.20 -39.07 10.55
N ILE A 6 -25.90 -38.01 11.30
CA ILE A 6 -26.10 -36.62 10.85
C ILE A 6 -24.76 -36.15 10.28
N ILE A 7 -24.71 -36.00 8.95
CA ILE A 7 -23.58 -35.40 8.23
C ILE A 7 -23.92 -33.93 8.06
N ALA A 8 -23.29 -33.06 8.84
CA ALA A 8 -23.30 -31.62 8.59
C ALA A 8 -22.16 -31.30 7.63
N ALA A 9 -22.41 -31.41 6.33
CA ALA A 9 -21.52 -30.88 5.30
C ALA A 9 -21.79 -29.38 5.16
N LEU A 10 -21.15 -28.57 6.01
CA LEU A 10 -21.08 -27.13 5.79
C LEU A 10 -19.99 -26.88 4.73
N PHE A 11 -20.37 -26.90 3.46
CA PHE A 11 -19.55 -26.28 2.42
C PHE A 11 -19.60 -24.77 2.66
N ALA A 12 -18.75 -24.29 3.55
CA ALA A 12 -18.40 -22.89 3.59
C ALA A 12 -17.64 -22.61 2.29
N SER A 13 -18.40 -22.22 1.26
CA SER A 13 -17.84 -21.63 0.06
C SER A 13 -17.05 -20.41 0.52
N GLY A 14 -15.73 -20.57 0.54
CA GLY A 14 -14.80 -19.49 0.83
C GLY A 14 -14.92 -18.47 -0.29
N TYR A 15 -15.75 -17.45 -0.08
CA TYR A 15 -15.53 -16.16 -0.74
C TYR A 15 -14.24 -15.59 -0.15
N CYS A 16 -13.10 -16.02 -0.70
CA CYS A 16 -11.90 -15.23 -0.62
C CYS A 16 -12.14 -14.02 -1.52
N LEU A 17 -12.71 -12.95 -0.95
CA LEU A 17 -12.54 -11.63 -1.54
C LEU A 17 -11.05 -11.35 -1.45
N THR A 18 -10.32 -11.61 -2.53
CA THR A 18 -8.98 -11.05 -2.69
C THR A 18 -9.18 -9.55 -2.80
N ALA A 19 -8.96 -8.83 -1.70
CA ALA A 19 -8.73 -7.40 -1.76
C ALA A 19 -7.52 -7.21 -2.67
N ALA A 20 -7.76 -6.84 -3.91
CA ALA A 20 -6.70 -6.68 -4.89
C ALA A 20 -6.02 -5.34 -4.55
N ALA A 21 -4.76 -5.40 -4.13
CA ALA A 21 -4.01 -4.20 -3.79
C ALA A 21 -3.60 -3.49 -5.09
N ALA A 22 -3.91 -2.20 -5.22
CA ALA A 22 -3.39 -1.35 -6.27
C ALA A 22 -1.94 -1.00 -5.96
N VAL A 23 -1.05 -1.14 -6.95
CA VAL A 23 0.34 -0.70 -6.80
C VAL A 23 0.39 0.78 -7.16
N VAL A 24 0.71 1.63 -6.18
CA VAL A 24 0.99 3.05 -6.43
C VAL A 24 2.49 3.20 -6.66
N GLU A 25 2.84 3.63 -7.87
CA GLU A 25 4.21 3.90 -8.28
C GLU A 25 4.42 5.40 -8.48
N GLY A 26 5.64 5.86 -8.22
CA GLY A 26 5.99 7.26 -8.41
C GLY A 26 7.47 7.53 -8.24
N VAL A 27 7.83 8.82 -8.35
CA VAL A 27 9.19 9.31 -8.21
C VAL A 27 9.23 10.44 -7.19
N VAL A 28 10.17 10.37 -6.26
CA VAL A 28 10.46 11.46 -5.32
C VAL A 28 11.71 12.19 -5.77
N ALA A 29 11.59 13.50 -5.96
CA ALA A 29 12.69 14.38 -6.35
C ALA A 29 12.65 15.70 -5.59
N ASP A 30 13.79 16.37 -5.47
CA ASP A 30 13.85 17.73 -4.95
C ASP A 30 13.10 18.70 -5.88
N ARG A 31 12.30 19.60 -5.29
CA ARG A 31 11.47 20.53 -6.06
C ARG A 31 12.27 21.59 -6.83
N THR A 32 13.45 21.94 -6.35
CA THR A 32 14.29 23.01 -6.90
C THR A 32 15.30 22.47 -7.91
N THR A 33 16.08 21.45 -7.53
CA THR A 33 17.13 20.85 -8.34
C THR A 33 16.61 19.79 -9.30
N ARG A 34 15.42 19.23 -9.03
CA ARG A 34 14.85 18.06 -9.73
C ARG A 34 15.71 16.80 -9.60
N GLU A 35 16.61 16.77 -8.63
CA GLU A 35 17.42 15.59 -8.34
C GLU A 35 16.57 14.51 -7.67
N PRO A 36 16.69 13.24 -8.09
CA PRO A 36 15.99 12.14 -7.44
C PRO A 36 16.49 11.97 -6.01
N LEU A 37 15.56 11.77 -5.07
CA LEU A 37 15.90 11.55 -3.67
C LEU A 37 15.97 10.04 -3.41
N ILE A 38 17.20 9.52 -3.32
CA ILE A 38 17.46 8.12 -2.94
C ILE A 38 17.27 7.92 -1.42
N GLY A 39 16.53 6.88 -1.04
CA GLY A 39 16.28 6.54 0.36
C GLY A 39 15.28 7.47 1.07
N ALA A 40 14.45 8.19 0.32
CA ALA A 40 13.29 8.87 0.87
C ALA A 40 12.25 7.85 1.32
N THR A 41 11.68 8.07 2.50
CA THR A 41 10.65 7.21 3.09
C THR A 41 9.28 7.68 2.62
N VAL A 42 8.48 6.77 2.07
CA VAL A 42 7.10 6.97 1.66
C VAL A 42 6.21 6.10 2.56
N LEU A 43 5.45 6.72 3.46
CA LEU A 43 4.63 6.02 4.46
C LEU A 43 3.14 6.36 4.27
N VAL A 44 2.24 5.40 4.42
CA VAL A 44 0.80 5.70 4.49
C VAL A 44 0.46 6.23 5.88
N GLU A 45 -0.13 7.43 5.93
CA GLU A 45 -0.48 8.11 7.17
C GLU A 45 -1.36 7.23 8.07
N GLY A 46 -1.00 7.14 9.35
CA GLY A 46 -1.72 6.32 10.33
C GLY A 46 -1.45 4.81 10.27
N THR A 47 -0.55 4.35 9.39
CA THR A 47 -0.19 2.93 9.29
C THR A 47 1.33 2.71 9.40
N THR A 48 1.75 1.45 9.44
CA THR A 48 3.16 1.04 9.30
C THR A 48 3.52 0.62 7.87
N LYS A 49 2.57 0.70 6.93
CA LYS A 49 2.82 0.42 5.52
C LYS A 49 3.58 1.57 4.89
N GLY A 50 4.73 1.26 4.32
CA GLY A 50 5.55 2.22 3.60
C GLY A 50 6.64 1.53 2.81
N THR A 51 7.35 2.32 2.04
CA THR A 51 8.46 1.90 1.18
C THR A 51 9.54 2.97 1.18
N THR A 52 10.69 2.66 0.60
CA THR A 52 11.80 3.61 0.43
C THR A 52 12.14 3.73 -1.04
N THR A 53 12.52 4.93 -1.46
CA THR A 53 12.89 5.18 -2.86
C THR A 53 14.24 4.58 -3.22
N ASP A 54 14.38 4.14 -4.47
CA ASP A 54 15.61 3.60 -5.04
C ASP A 54 16.60 4.70 -5.49
N ALA A 55 17.68 4.31 -6.19
CA ALA A 55 18.71 5.23 -6.67
C ALA A 55 18.23 6.24 -7.73
N LEU A 56 17.10 5.98 -8.37
CA LEU A 56 16.45 6.89 -9.32
C LEU A 56 15.29 7.65 -8.66
N GLY A 57 15.10 7.52 -7.35
CA GLY A 57 14.01 8.14 -6.61
C GLY A 57 12.67 7.43 -6.81
N HIS A 58 12.65 6.27 -7.46
CA HIS A 58 11.41 5.54 -7.74
C HIS A 58 10.93 4.79 -6.49
N PHE A 59 9.62 4.71 -6.31
CA PHE A 59 9.00 3.87 -5.30
C PHE A 59 7.79 3.14 -5.87
N GLY A 60 7.48 1.99 -5.29
CA GLY A 60 6.24 1.25 -5.49
C GLY A 60 5.68 0.83 -4.13
N LEU A 61 4.38 1.01 -3.93
CA LEU A 61 3.70 0.71 -2.68
C LEU A 61 2.33 0.08 -2.92
N ASP A 62 2.12 -1.11 -2.34
CA ASP A 62 0.85 -1.81 -2.40
C ASP A 62 -0.17 -1.18 -1.44
N LEU A 63 -1.17 -0.51 -2.02
CA LEU A 63 -2.27 0.12 -1.31
C LEU A 63 -3.58 -0.61 -1.58
N PRO A 64 -4.41 -0.85 -0.55
CA PRO A 64 -5.78 -1.29 -0.77
C PRO A 64 -6.57 -0.20 -1.50
N ASP A 65 -7.68 -0.57 -2.14
CA ASP A 65 -8.54 0.41 -2.80
C ASP A 65 -9.02 1.51 -1.84
N GLY A 66 -9.11 2.72 -2.37
CA GLY A 66 -9.59 3.91 -1.65
C GLY A 66 -8.57 5.04 -1.56
N ASP A 67 -8.94 6.09 -0.84
CA ASP A 67 -8.12 7.28 -0.67
C ASP A 67 -7.14 7.10 0.50
N HIS A 68 -5.87 7.39 0.23
CA HIS A 68 -4.77 7.29 1.17
C HIS A 68 -3.95 8.57 1.17
N THR A 69 -3.45 8.97 2.33
CA THR A 69 -2.46 10.04 2.43
C THR A 69 -1.07 9.43 2.56
N LEU A 70 -0.19 9.71 1.60
CA LEU A 70 1.23 9.38 1.67
C LEU A 70 2.01 10.51 2.33
N VAL A 71 2.84 10.16 3.30
CA VAL A 71 3.79 11.04 3.97
C VAL A 71 5.18 10.70 3.43
N VAL A 72 5.75 11.62 2.66
CA VAL A 72 7.11 11.52 2.15
C VAL A 72 8.04 12.28 3.08
N SER A 73 9.10 11.62 3.54
CA SER A 73 10.09 12.19 4.45
C SER A 73 11.50 11.84 4.03
N TYR A 74 12.41 12.81 4.20
CA TYR A 74 13.82 12.64 3.90
C TYR A 74 14.67 13.50 4.83
N VAL A 75 15.91 13.08 5.09
CA VAL A 75 16.80 13.74 6.06
C VAL A 75 17.06 15.17 5.62
N SER A 76 16.84 16.13 6.52
CA SER A 76 16.97 17.57 6.27
C SER A 76 15.91 18.19 5.35
N TYR A 77 14.82 17.47 5.05
CA TYR A 77 13.69 17.97 4.28
C TYR A 77 12.46 18.12 5.15
N VAL A 78 11.58 19.06 4.77
CA VAL A 78 10.25 19.17 5.37
C VAL A 78 9.38 18.03 4.82
N PRO A 79 8.70 17.25 5.67
CA PRO A 79 7.81 16.19 5.20
C PRO A 79 6.71 16.72 4.29
N CYS A 80 6.41 15.99 3.22
CA CYS A 80 5.35 16.31 2.28
C CYS A 80 4.20 15.31 2.43
N ARG A 81 2.97 15.79 2.39
CA ARG A 81 1.77 14.95 2.37
C ARG A 81 1.15 15.00 0.98
N VAL A 82 0.82 13.83 0.43
CA VAL A 82 0.23 13.67 -0.89
C VAL A 82 -0.95 12.73 -0.79
N GLU A 83 -2.12 13.17 -1.21
CA GLU A 83 -3.31 12.32 -1.33
C GLU A 83 -3.20 11.51 -2.62
N VAL A 84 -3.40 10.19 -2.51
CA VAL A 84 -3.43 9.26 -3.63
C VAL A 84 -4.65 8.37 -3.51
N THR A 85 -5.30 8.09 -4.64
CA THR A 85 -6.37 7.10 -4.70
C THR A 85 -5.76 5.80 -5.21
N GLY A 86 -5.76 4.76 -4.38
CA GLY A 86 -5.48 3.40 -4.82
C GLY A 86 -6.68 2.94 -5.64
N SER A 87 -6.50 2.81 -6.95
CA SER A 87 -7.51 2.27 -7.87
C SER A 87 -6.88 1.19 -8.74
N GLN A 88 -7.46 0.00 -8.71
CA GLN A 88 -7.21 -1.06 -9.69
C GLN A 88 -7.89 -0.79 -11.04
#